data_AF-A0A922WWG2-F1
#
_entry.id   AF-A0A922WWG2-F1
#
_cell.length_a   1.000
_cell.length_b   1.000
_cell.length_c   1.000
_cell.angle_alpha   90.00
_cell.angle_beta   90.00
_cell.angle_gamma   90.00
#
_symmetry.space_group_name_H-M   'P 1'
#
loop_
_entity.id
_entity.type
_entity.pdbx_description
1 polymer ?
#
loop_
_entity_poly.entity_id
_entity_poly.type
_entity_poly.pdbx_seq_one_letter_code
_entity_poly.pdbx_strand_id
1 'polypeptide(L)'
;MKTDILDTAPADRTERIARLNDRARNGLDRSSRIVVTSGLHAQLAGEKPADAIFAQARLIGAMRRCTFQADSPERDFASFEVDGIKILMKI
;
A
#
# COMPACT_ATOMS: atom_id res chain seq x y z
N MET A 1 2.15 0.30 41.68
CA MET A 1 2.87 0.20 40.41
C MET A 1 1.92 0.74 39.34
N LYS A 2 2.04 2.02 39.00
CA LYS A 2 1.18 2.67 37.99
C LYS A 2 1.72 2.25 36.62
N THR A 3 0.89 1.57 35.84
CA THR A 3 1.17 1.28 34.45
C THR A 3 1.08 2.60 33.70
N ASP A 4 2.23 3.19 33.39
CA ASP A 4 2.32 4.29 32.44
C ASP A 4 1.90 3.74 31.08
N ILE A 5 0.61 3.88 30.76
CA ILE A 5 0.13 3.83 29.38
C ILE A 5 0.87 4.97 28.69
N LEU A 6 1.89 4.62 27.91
CA LEU A 6 2.68 5.57 27.13
C LEU A 6 1.73 6.41 26.29
N ASP A 7 1.41 7.61 26.79
CA ASP A 7 0.68 8.64 26.08
C ASP A 7 1.61 9.11 24.96
N THR A 8 1.54 8.37 23.86
CA THR A 8 2.40 8.54 22.72
C THR A 8 1.98 9.86 22.10
N ALA A 9 2.83 10.89 22.18
CA ALA A 9 2.52 12.21 21.64
C ALA A 9 1.96 12.07 20.21
N PRO A 10 0.93 12.83 19.80
CA PRO A 10 0.24 12.62 18.53
C PRO A 10 1.17 12.49 17.30
N ALA A 11 2.26 13.28 17.27
CA ALA A 11 3.29 13.21 16.23
C ALA A 11 4.03 11.86 16.18
N ASP A 12 4.31 11.25 17.34
CA ASP A 12 4.96 9.93 17.43
C ASP A 12 3.98 8.81 17.02
N ARG A 13 2.68 8.94 17.36
CA ARG A 13 1.65 8.01 16.86
C ARG A 13 1.53 8.07 15.33
N THR A 14 1.44 9.27 14.75
CA THR A 14 1.34 9.47 13.30
C THR A 14 2.54 8.88 12.56
N GLU A 15 3.76 9.14 13.02
CA GLU A 15 4.96 8.58 12.37
C GLU A 15 5.04 7.06 12.51
N ARG A 16 4.58 6.49 13.64
CA ARG A 16 4.46 5.03 13.80
C ARG A 16 3.50 4.42 12.77
N ILE A 17 2.33 5.03 12.58
CA ILE A 17 1.37 4.60 11.54
C ILE A 17 2.01 4.71 10.16
N ALA A 18 2.68 5.82 9.89
CA ALA A 18 3.28 6.07 8.61
C ALA A 18 4.38 5.06 8.24
N ARG A 19 5.17 4.58 9.22
CA ARG A 19 6.10 3.46 9.02
C ARG A 19 5.41 2.13 8.75
N LEU A 20 4.25 1.87 9.36
CA LEU A 20 3.46 0.68 9.05
C LEU A 20 2.92 0.74 7.61
N ASN A 21 2.45 1.91 7.19
CA ASN A 21 1.95 2.10 5.83
C ASN A 21 3.08 2.02 4.78
N ASP A 22 4.28 2.48 5.10
CA ASP A 22 5.47 2.25 4.26
C ASP A 22 5.76 0.75 4.09
N ARG A 23 5.61 -0.05 5.15
CA ARG A 23 5.79 -1.51 5.06
C ARG A 23 4.75 -2.16 4.16
N ALA A 24 3.49 -1.75 4.26
CA ALA A 24 2.41 -2.20 3.39
C ALA A 24 2.67 -1.83 1.91
N ARG A 25 3.04 -0.57 1.63
CA ARG A 25 3.42 -0.09 0.29
C ARG A 25 4.58 -0.90 -0.32
N ASN A 26 5.58 -1.24 0.50
CA ASN A 26 6.73 -2.02 0.05
C ASN A 26 6.41 -3.52 -0.17
N GLY A 27 5.21 -3.97 0.23
CA GLY A 27 4.81 -5.37 0.20
C GLY A 27 5.50 -6.21 1.28
N LEU A 28 5.86 -5.59 2.40
CA LEU A 28 6.40 -6.30 3.56
C LEU A 28 5.29 -6.80 4.51
N ASP A 29 4.05 -6.35 4.29
CA ASP A 29 2.85 -6.91 4.90
C ASP A 29 2.18 -7.92 3.96
N ARG A 30 1.99 -9.15 4.43
CA ARG A 30 1.40 -10.24 3.62
C ARG A 30 -0.07 -9.99 3.31
N SER A 31 -0.83 -9.46 4.27
CA SER A 31 -2.27 -9.22 4.12
C SER A 31 -2.51 -8.11 3.11
N SER A 32 -1.79 -6.99 3.22
CA SER A 32 -1.85 -5.88 2.27
C SER A 32 -1.50 -6.32 0.85
N ARG A 33 -0.48 -7.19 0.68
CA ARG A 33 -0.15 -7.75 -0.64
C ARG A 33 -1.29 -8.53 -1.25
N ILE A 34 -1.96 -9.37 -0.46
CA ILE A 34 -3.09 -10.18 -0.94
C ILE A 34 -4.24 -9.26 -1.35
N VAL A 35 -4.62 -8.31 -0.49
CA VAL A 35 -5.74 -7.39 -0.75
C VAL A 35 -5.51 -6.57 -2.01
N VAL A 36 -4.32 -5.99 -2.18
CA VAL A 36 -4.05 -5.13 -3.34
C VAL A 36 -4.02 -5.93 -4.64
N THR A 37 -3.44 -7.13 -4.62
CA THR A 37 -3.38 -7.96 -5.83
C THR A 37 -4.72 -8.59 -6.19
N SER A 38 -5.58 -8.92 -5.22
CA SER A 38 -6.90 -9.51 -5.47
C SER A 38 -7.91 -8.47 -5.96
N GLY A 39 -7.94 -7.27 -5.38
CA GLY A 39 -8.91 -6.22 -5.74
C GLY A 39 -8.80 -5.72 -7.17
N LEU A 40 -7.60 -5.81 -7.76
CA LEU A 40 -7.33 -5.35 -9.13
C LEU A 40 -7.16 -6.50 -10.13
N HIS A 41 -7.32 -7.75 -9.67
CA HIS A 41 -7.07 -8.93 -10.50
C HIS A 41 -7.97 -8.94 -11.74
N ALA A 42 -9.27 -8.75 -11.59
CA ALA A 42 -10.21 -8.77 -12.72
C ALA A 42 -9.93 -7.66 -13.76
N GLN A 43 -9.34 -6.54 -13.34
CA GLN A 43 -9.08 -5.39 -14.20
C GLN A 43 -7.73 -5.49 -14.93
N LEU A 44 -6.75 -6.17 -14.31
CA LEU A 44 -5.38 -6.26 -14.84
C LEU A 44 -5.06 -7.64 -15.43
N ALA A 45 -5.82 -8.68 -15.09
CA ALA A 45 -5.62 -10.01 -15.65
C ALA A 45 -6.04 -10.01 -17.13
N GLY A 46 -5.09 -10.37 -17.99
CA GLY A 46 -5.39 -10.73 -19.37
C GLY A 46 -6.08 -12.09 -19.47
N GLU A 47 -6.27 -12.57 -20.69
CA GLU A 47 -7.00 -13.81 -20.96
C GLU A 47 -6.25 -15.06 -20.50
N LYS A 48 -4.91 -14.98 -20.39
CA LYS A 48 -4.08 -16.14 -20.03
C LYS A 48 -3.69 -16.09 -18.55
N PRO A 49 -3.57 -17.26 -17.88
CA PRO A 49 -3.09 -17.32 -16.51
C PRO A 49 -1.72 -16.66 -16.28
N ALA A 50 -0.84 -16.68 -17.29
CA ALA A 50 0.46 -16.00 -17.21
C ALA A 50 0.33 -14.47 -17.13
N ASP A 51 -0.68 -13.89 -17.76
CA ASP A 51 -0.89 -12.43 -17.80
C ASP A 51 -1.21 -11.90 -16.39
N ALA A 52 -1.94 -12.69 -15.60
CA ALA A 52 -2.22 -12.39 -14.21
C ALA A 52 -0.95 -12.29 -13.34
N ILE A 53 0.03 -13.17 -13.57
CA ILE A 53 1.29 -13.15 -12.83
C ILE A 53 2.08 -11.87 -13.17
N PHE A 54 2.17 -11.53 -14.46
CA PHE A 54 2.86 -10.32 -14.88
C PHE A 54 2.13 -9.05 -14.42
N ALA A 55 0.80 -9.04 -14.44
CA ALA A 55 -0.03 -7.96 -13.90
C ALA A 55 0.23 -7.73 -12.41
N GLN A 56 0.25 -8.79 -11.60
CA GLN A 56 0.59 -8.71 -10.18
C GLN A 56 2.00 -8.16 -9.97
N ALA A 57 2.98 -8.61 -10.75
CA ALA A 57 4.35 -8.12 -10.66
C ALA A 57 4.47 -6.63 -10.99
N ARG A 58 3.80 -6.17 -12.06
CA ARG A 58 3.77 -4.75 -12.44
C ARG A 58 3.10 -3.89 -11.36
N LEU A 59 1.97 -4.35 -10.83
CA LEU A 59 1.24 -3.69 -9.73
C LEU A 59 2.13 -3.52 -8.50
N ILE A 60 2.73 -4.59 -8.00
CA ILE A 60 3.62 -4.55 -6.83
C ILE A 60 4.84 -3.65 -7.10
N GLY A 61 5.39 -3.70 -8.32
CA GLY A 61 6.47 -2.82 -8.73
C GLY A 61 6.07 -1.34 -8.69
N ALA A 62 4.88 -1.00 -9.18
CA ALA A 62 4.36 0.37 -9.16
C ALA A 62 4.09 0.86 -7.74
N MET A 63 3.48 0.04 -6.89
CA MET A 63 3.28 0.37 -5.46
C MET A 63 4.59 0.70 -4.75
N ARG A 64 5.64 -0.11 -4.96
CA ARG A 64 6.96 0.13 -4.35
C ARG A 64 7.63 1.43 -4.80
N ARG A 65 7.23 1.98 -5.94
CA ARG A 65 7.76 3.24 -6.48
C ARG A 65 6.84 4.43 -6.25
N CYS A 66 5.57 4.22 -5.91
CA CYS A 66 4.65 5.31 -5.65
C CYS A 66 5.05 6.09 -4.40
N THR A 67 4.73 7.38 -4.39
CA THR A 67 4.82 8.26 -3.23
C THR A 67 3.41 8.55 -2.73
N PHE A 68 3.28 8.70 -1.41
CA PHE A 68 2.04 9.17 -0.82
C PHE A 68 1.80 10.64 -1.15
N GLN A 69 0.54 11.07 -1.09
CA GLN A 69 0.19 12.47 -1.27
C GLN A 69 0.81 13.33 -0.17
N ALA A 70 1.14 14.59 -0.48
CA ALA A 70 1.83 15.48 0.44
C ALA A 70 0.99 15.83 1.69
N ASP A 71 -0.34 15.76 1.57
CA ASP A 71 -1.30 16.00 2.65
C ASP A 71 -1.67 14.72 3.43
N SER A 72 -0.92 13.63 3.25
CA SER A 72 -1.09 12.37 3.96
C SER A 72 0.06 12.16 4.97
N PRO A 73 -0.02 12.72 6.19
CA PRO A 73 1.04 12.59 7.19
C PRO A 73 1.19 11.15 7.70
N GLU A 74 0.09 10.39 7.70
CA GLU A 74 0.09 8.95 7.98
C GLU A 74 0.56 8.12 6.79
N ARG A 75 0.88 8.73 5.65
CA ARG A 75 1.34 8.03 4.45
C ARG A 75 0.37 6.91 4.06
N ASP A 76 -0.93 7.21 4.03
CA ASP A 76 -2.03 6.25 3.88
C ASP A 76 -2.71 6.33 2.50
N PHE A 77 -2.41 7.36 1.70
CA PHE A 77 -3.04 7.56 0.40
C PHE A 77 -2.05 7.88 -0.73
N ALA A 78 -2.11 7.10 -1.80
CA ALA A 78 -1.33 7.31 -3.01
C ALA A 78 -2.17 7.10 -4.27
N SER A 79 -1.74 7.70 -5.37
CA SER A 79 -2.28 7.42 -6.69
C SER A 79 -1.14 7.18 -7.67
N PHE A 80 -1.25 6.16 -8.50
CA PHE A 80 -0.26 5.82 -9.52
C PHE A 80 -0.94 5.13 -10.70
N GLU A 81 -0.19 4.85 -11.76
CA GLU A 81 -0.71 4.22 -12.97
C GLU A 81 -0.05 2.87 -13.22
N VAL A 82 -0.84 1.89 -13.67
CA VAL A 82 -0.36 0.60 -14.18
C VAL A 82 -1.13 0.31 -15.46
N ASP A 83 -0.42 0.08 -16.56
CA ASP A 83 -1.00 -0.29 -17.86
C ASP A 83 -2.11 0.69 -18.34
N GLY A 84 -1.92 2.01 -18.12
CA GLY A 84 -2.91 3.04 -18.47
C GLY A 84 -4.08 3.17 -17.48
N ILE A 85 -4.09 2.36 -16.42
CA ILE A 85 -5.14 2.36 -15.39
C ILE A 85 -4.67 3.15 -14.19
N LYS A 86 -5.38 4.23 -13.88
CA LYS A 86 -5.18 4.98 -12.64
C LYS A 86 -5.65 4.15 -11.45
N ILE A 87 -4.73 3.89 -10.53
CA ILE A 87 -4.98 3.16 -9.29
C ILE A 87 -4.95 4.15 -8.13
N LEU A 88 -5.96 4.04 -7.27
CA LEU A 88 -6.00 4.72 -5.98
C LEU A 88 -5.72 3.67 -4.91
N MET A 89 -4.73 3.95 -4.07
CA MET A 89 -4.36 3.08 -2.96
C MET A 89 -4.61 3.82 -1.66
N LYS A 90 -5.50 3.26 -0.84
CA LYS A 90 -5.67 3.62 0.56
C LYS A 90 -5.26 2.42 1.42
N ILE A 91 -4.44 2.67 2.43
CA ILE A 91 -3.97 1.66 3.40
C ILE A 91 -4.79 1.80 4.68
#